data_AF-A0A0G3BKQ2-F1
#
_entry.id   AF-A0A0G3BKQ2-F1
#
_cell.length_a   1.000
_cell.length_b   1.000
_cell.length_c   1.000
_cell.angle_alpha   90.00
_cell.angle_beta   90.00
_cell.angle_gamma   90.00
#
_symmetry.space_group_name_H-M   'P 1'
#
loop_
_entity.id
_entity.type
_entity.pdbx_description
1 polymer ?
#
loop_
_entity_poly.entity_id
_entity_poly.type
_entity_poly.pdbx_seq_one_letter_code
_entity_poly.pdbx_strand_id
1 'polypeptide(L)'
;MLEVFVLVVVSVAAVRSAIVLRKSRLLFIEFKCPQVVASLVLLFPLGPLVMLIVSWLIGLLPAATLAVMCFIPGLVAIRRARRVFDRSGTDRTRSVQDALAVASITGIGGIAYIVCSVIITLAFFHIRAA
;
A
#
# COMPACT_ATOMS: atom_id res chain seq x y z
N MET A 1 2.54 18.49 6.84
CA MET A 1 1.42 18.08 7.73
C MET A 1 0.65 16.91 7.13
N LEU A 2 0.05 17.05 5.93
CA LEU A 2 -0.71 16.00 5.25
C LEU A 2 0.11 14.72 4.97
N GLU A 3 1.35 14.85 4.49
CA GLU A 3 2.22 13.69 4.22
C GLU A 3 2.51 12.85 5.47
N VAL A 4 2.79 13.52 6.60
CA VAL A 4 3.03 12.86 7.89
C VAL A 4 1.78 12.13 8.35
N PHE A 5 0.61 12.74 8.18
CA PHE A 5 -0.67 12.10 8.48
C PHE A 5 -0.89 10.83 7.64
N VAL A 6 -0.69 10.92 6.31
CA VAL A 6 -0.80 9.76 5.41
C VAL A 6 0.21 8.67 5.77
N LEU A 7 1.46 9.05 6.07
CA LEU A 7 2.50 8.13 6.51
C LEU A 7 2.05 7.35 7.75
N VAL A 8 1.53 8.04 8.77
CA VAL A 8 1.07 7.39 10.01
C VAL A 8 -0.10 6.45 9.73
N VAL A 9 -1.12 6.90 9.00
CA VAL A 9 -2.31 6.08 8.67
C VAL A 9 -1.92 4.83 7.87
N VAL A 10 -1.10 5.00 6.82
CA VAL A 10 -0.61 3.89 5.98
C VAL A 10 0.26 2.94 6.78
N SER A 11 1.13 3.46 7.66
CA SER A 11 1.98 2.63 8.52
C SER A 11 1.16 1.78 9.47
N VAL A 12 0.20 2.38 10.19
CA VAL A 12 -0.66 1.66 11.13
C VAL A 12 -1.49 0.59 10.41
N ALA A 13 -2.09 0.94 9.27
CA ALA A 13 -2.85 0.00 8.46
C ALA A 13 -1.99 -1.16 7.92
N ALA A 14 -0.80 -0.86 7.39
CA ALA A 14 0.13 -1.84 6.87
C ALA A 14 0.63 -2.80 7.96
N VAL A 15 1.04 -2.27 9.12
CA VAL A 15 1.49 -3.06 10.26
C VAL A 15 0.36 -3.94 10.79
N ARG A 16 -0.84 -3.38 10.99
CA ARG A 16 -2.00 -4.15 11.46
C ARG A 16 -2.34 -5.29 10.50
N SER A 17 -2.43 -5.01 9.19
CA SER A 17 -2.68 -6.03 8.17
C SER A 17 -1.57 -7.08 8.15
N ALA A 18 -0.30 -6.69 8.23
CA ALA A 18 0.83 -7.62 8.25
C ALA A 18 0.79 -8.54 9.48
N ILE A 19 0.46 -8.03 10.67
CA ILE A 19 0.33 -8.83 11.89
C ILE A 19 -0.79 -9.87 11.73
N VAL A 20 -1.96 -9.47 11.24
CA VAL A 20 -3.08 -10.40 11.03
C VAL A 20 -2.72 -11.47 10.01
N LEU A 21 -2.10 -11.09 8.89
CA LEU A 21 -1.67 -12.04 7.86
C LEU A 21 -0.60 -13.03 8.38
N ARG A 22 0.31 -12.57 9.25
CA ARG A 22 1.33 -13.43 9.88
C ARG A 22 0.73 -14.40 10.88
N LYS A 23 -0.26 -13.97 11.69
CA LYS A 23 -0.97 -14.85 12.63
C LYS A 23 -1.72 -15.96 11.90
N SER A 24 -2.27 -15.68 10.73
CA SER A 24 -3.01 -16.63 9.90
C SER A 24 -2.12 -17.50 8.99
N ARG A 25 -0.83 -17.68 9.31
CA ARG A 25 0.14 -18.44 8.50
C ARG A 25 -0.34 -19.84 8.11
N LEU A 26 -1.03 -20.53 9.01
CA LEU A 26 -1.56 -21.88 8.76
C LEU A 26 -2.51 -21.90 7.56
N LEU A 27 -3.38 -20.90 7.43
CA LEU A 27 -4.29 -20.77 6.29
C LEU A 27 -3.52 -20.55 4.98
N PHE A 28 -2.44 -19.77 4.99
CA PHE A 28 -1.62 -19.58 3.79
C PHE A 28 -0.97 -20.89 3.32
N ILE A 29 -0.54 -21.74 4.25
CA ILE A 29 0.01 -23.07 3.93
C ILE A 29 -1.09 -23.99 3.40
N GLU A 30 -2.26 -24.02 4.04
CA GLU A 30 -3.42 -24.82 3.63
C GLU A 30 -3.90 -24.48 2.21
N PHE A 31 -4.02 -23.19 1.90
CA PHE A 31 -4.46 -22.71 0.59
C PHE A 31 -3.31 -22.56 -0.44
N LYS A 32 -2.11 -23.09 -0.13
CA LYS A 32 -0.90 -23.01 -0.99
C LYS A 32 -0.59 -21.59 -1.49
N CYS A 33 -0.84 -20.58 -0.65
CA CYS A 33 -0.69 -19.18 -0.99
C CYS A 33 0.62 -18.62 -0.41
N PRO A 34 1.41 -17.82 -1.17
CA PRO A 34 2.69 -17.31 -0.67
C PRO A 34 2.50 -16.33 0.48
N GLN A 35 3.12 -16.62 1.63
CA GLN A 35 3.11 -15.75 2.82
C GLN A 35 3.88 -14.42 2.62
N VAL A 36 4.60 -14.30 1.50
CA VAL A 36 5.36 -13.11 1.10
C VAL A 36 4.46 -11.86 1.06
N VAL A 37 3.15 -12.01 0.87
CA VAL A 37 2.15 -10.92 0.94
C VAL A 37 2.29 -10.10 2.22
N ALA A 38 2.48 -10.75 3.37
CA ALA A 38 2.57 -10.05 4.66
C ALA A 38 3.82 -9.16 4.76
N SER A 39 4.93 -9.59 4.15
CA SER A 39 6.16 -8.79 4.08
C SER A 39 6.05 -7.68 3.04
N LEU A 40 5.39 -7.94 1.91
CA LEU A 40 5.18 -6.96 0.85
C LEU A 40 4.29 -5.79 1.28
N VAL A 41 3.30 -6.02 2.13
CA VAL A 41 2.45 -4.96 2.69
C VAL A 41 3.26 -3.95 3.53
N LEU A 42 4.36 -4.38 4.15
CA LEU A 42 5.24 -3.49 4.91
C LEU A 42 6.03 -2.52 4.02
N LEU A 43 6.01 -2.69 2.69
CA LEU A 43 6.56 -1.69 1.77
C LEU A 43 5.62 -0.50 1.53
N PHE A 44 4.35 -0.56 1.93
CA PHE A 44 3.42 0.55 1.74
C PHE A 44 3.82 1.84 2.45
N PRO A 45 4.27 1.83 3.73
CA PRO A 45 4.75 3.04 4.37
C PRO A 45 6.03 3.61 3.75
N LEU A 46 6.80 2.83 2.98
CA LEU A 46 7.94 3.35 2.23
C LEU A 46 7.51 4.33 1.13
N GLY A 47 6.30 4.22 0.56
CA GLY A 47 5.84 5.13 -0.47
C GLY A 47 5.79 6.60 -0.02
N PRO A 48 5.04 6.95 1.05
CA PRO A 48 5.01 8.31 1.59
C PRO A 48 6.38 8.75 2.13
N LEU A 49 7.18 7.82 2.63
CA LEU A 49 8.53 8.09 3.13
C LEU A 49 9.48 8.49 2.00
N VAL A 50 9.39 7.81 0.86
CA VAL A 50 10.09 8.16 -0.39
C VAL A 50 9.62 9.52 -0.89
N MET A 51 8.32 9.81 -0.91
CA MET A 51 7.84 11.16 -1.27
C MET A 51 8.43 12.24 -0.36
N LEU A 52 8.41 12.03 0.96
CA LEU A 52 8.90 13.02 1.94
C LEU A 52 10.39 13.33 1.79
N ILE A 53 11.24 12.29 1.65
CA ILE A 53 12.70 12.45 1.63
C ILE A 53 13.21 12.73 0.21
N VAL A 54 12.77 11.93 -0.75
CA VAL A 54 13.35 11.89 -2.10
C VAL A 54 12.85 13.06 -2.95
N SER A 55 11.65 13.57 -2.70
CA SER A 55 11.15 14.75 -3.40
C SER A 55 12.04 15.98 -3.20
N TRP A 56 12.74 16.06 -2.06
CA TRP A 56 13.66 17.16 -1.77
C TRP A 56 14.99 17.05 -2.51
N LEU A 57 15.39 15.83 -2.91
CA LEU A 57 16.67 15.57 -3.56
C LEU A 57 16.62 15.62 -5.09
N ILE A 58 15.63 14.94 -5.70
CA ILE A 58 15.60 14.68 -7.14
C ILE A 58 14.40 15.31 -7.86
N GLY A 59 13.51 15.97 -7.10
CA GLY A 59 12.27 16.55 -7.60
C GLY A 59 11.06 15.62 -7.51
N LEU A 60 9.88 16.20 -7.73
CA LEU A 60 8.59 15.56 -7.43
C LEU A 60 8.27 14.37 -8.33
N LEU A 61 8.54 14.46 -9.63
CA LEU A 61 8.21 13.43 -10.62
C LEU A 61 8.98 12.10 -10.38
N PRO A 62 10.33 12.09 -10.27
CA PRO A 62 11.06 10.86 -9.99
C PRO A 62 10.78 10.31 -8.59
N ALA A 63 10.51 11.17 -7.60
CA ALA A 63 10.09 10.70 -6.27
C ALA A 63 8.72 10.00 -6.31
N ALA A 64 7.76 10.54 -7.07
CA ALA A 64 6.43 9.95 -7.22
C ALA A 64 6.48 8.59 -7.93
N THR A 65 7.30 8.43 -8.98
CA THR A 65 7.43 7.13 -9.67
C THR A 65 8.04 6.06 -8.76
N LEU A 66 9.09 6.40 -8.01
CA LEU A 66 9.66 5.50 -7.00
C LEU A 66 8.67 5.14 -5.90
N ALA A 67 7.91 6.13 -5.40
CA ALA A 67 6.90 5.90 -4.38
C ALA A 67 5.80 4.94 -4.87
N VAL A 68 5.32 5.09 -6.11
CA VAL A 68 4.33 4.18 -6.71
C VAL A 68 4.89 2.77 -6.88
N MET A 69 6.16 2.62 -7.26
CA MET A 69 6.82 1.32 -7.40
C MET A 69 6.86 0.54 -6.08
N CYS A 70 6.87 1.20 -4.92
CA CYS A 70 6.78 0.54 -3.61
C CYS A 70 5.43 -0.15 -3.36
N PHE A 71 4.33 0.31 -3.98
CA PHE A 71 3.00 -0.25 -3.76
C PHE A 71 2.65 -1.41 -4.71
N ILE A 72 3.15 -1.38 -5.94
CA ILE A 72 2.81 -2.35 -6.99
C ILE A 72 3.01 -3.81 -6.54
N PRO A 73 4.18 -4.23 -6.02
CA PRO A 73 4.41 -5.64 -5.74
C PRO A 73 3.50 -6.14 -4.61
N GLY A 74 3.22 -5.31 -3.60
CA GLY A 74 2.25 -5.62 -2.55
C GLY A 74 0.82 -5.72 -3.07
N LEU A 75 0.39 -4.80 -3.93
CA LEU A 75 -0.95 -4.87 -4.54
C LEU A 75 -1.13 -6.09 -5.43
N VAL A 76 -0.12 -6.48 -6.21
CA VAL A 76 -0.16 -7.68 -7.04
C VAL A 76 -0.28 -8.94 -6.17
N ALA A 77 0.50 -9.02 -5.10
CA ALA A 77 0.47 -10.14 -4.18
C ALA A 77 -0.88 -10.23 -3.43
N ILE A 78 -1.41 -9.11 -2.95
CA ILE A 78 -2.74 -9.04 -2.31
C ILE A 78 -3.84 -9.49 -3.27
N ARG A 79 -3.83 -9.02 -4.53
CA ARG A 79 -4.84 -9.42 -5.53
C ARG A 79 -4.83 -10.93 -5.77
N ARG A 80 -3.65 -11.55 -5.85
CA ARG A 80 -3.52 -13.00 -5.99
C ARG A 80 -4.05 -13.73 -4.75
N ALA A 81 -3.70 -13.26 -3.56
CA ALA A 81 -4.18 -13.86 -2.31
C ALA A 81 -5.70 -13.74 -2.15
N ARG A 82 -6.29 -12.56 -2.41
CA ARG A 82 -7.74 -12.36 -2.36
C ARG A 82 -8.48 -13.33 -3.27
N ARG A 83 -8.04 -13.53 -4.52
CA ARG A 83 -8.67 -14.50 -5.44
C ARG A 83 -8.72 -15.92 -4.88
N VAL A 84 -7.73 -16.33 -4.10
CA VAL A 84 -7.70 -17.65 -3.47
C VAL A 84 -8.64 -17.70 -2.26
N PHE A 85 -8.54 -16.72 -1.36
CA PHE A 85 -9.34 -16.71 -0.14
C PHE A 85 -10.82 -16.40 -0.39
N ASP A 86 -11.16 -15.52 -1.34
CA ASP A 86 -12.55 -15.19 -1.69
C ASP A 86 -13.29 -16.41 -2.28
N ARG A 87 -12.58 -17.31 -2.95
CA ARG A 87 -13.14 -18.57 -3.49
C ARG A 87 -13.28 -19.69 -2.46
N SER A 88 -12.63 -19.55 -1.30
CA SER A 88 -12.67 -20.60 -0.27
C SER A 88 -14.03 -20.73 0.41
N GLY A 89 -14.85 -19.66 0.44
CA GLY A 89 -16.21 -19.69 0.98
C GLY A 89 -16.34 -20.07 2.46
N THR A 90 -15.25 -20.04 3.23
CA THR A 90 -15.24 -20.47 4.64
C THR A 90 -15.14 -19.29 5.60
N ASP A 91 -15.88 -19.31 6.71
CA ASP A 91 -15.82 -18.26 7.74
C ASP A 91 -14.43 -18.12 8.38
N ARG A 92 -13.62 -19.18 8.33
CA ARG A 92 -12.24 -19.19 8.85
C ARG A 92 -11.32 -18.22 8.12
N THR A 93 -11.58 -17.94 6.83
CA THR A 93 -10.74 -17.04 6.03
C THR A 93 -11.18 -15.57 6.10
N ARG A 94 -12.31 -15.27 6.76
CA ARG A 94 -12.87 -13.92 6.86
C ARG A 94 -11.90 -12.90 7.46
N SER A 95 -11.19 -13.27 8.52
CA SER A 95 -10.16 -12.41 9.13
C SER A 95 -9.01 -12.06 8.17
N VAL A 96 -8.64 -13.01 7.29
CA VAL A 96 -7.61 -12.83 6.27
C VAL A 96 -8.14 -11.98 5.12
N GLN A 97 -9.37 -12.23 4.67
CA GLN A 97 -10.05 -11.45 3.64
C GLN A 97 -10.17 -9.98 4.06
N ASP A 98 -10.58 -9.71 5.31
CA ASP A 98 -10.68 -8.35 5.86
C ASP A 98 -9.31 -7.67 5.91
N ALA A 99 -8.27 -8.36 6.39
CA ALA A 99 -6.92 -7.82 6.43
C ALA A 99 -6.36 -7.52 5.04
N LEU A 100 -6.64 -8.38 4.05
CA LEU A 100 -6.28 -8.18 2.65
C LEU A 100 -7.09 -7.04 2.01
N ALA A 101 -8.37 -6.87 2.37
CA ALA A 101 -9.21 -5.78 1.92
C ALA A 101 -8.67 -4.44 2.43
N VAL A 102 -8.40 -4.33 3.74
CA VAL A 102 -7.77 -3.15 4.35
C VAL A 102 -6.43 -2.85 3.70
N ALA A 103 -5.57 -3.85 3.51
CA ALA A 103 -4.29 -3.65 2.84
C ALA A 103 -4.49 -3.17 1.39
N SER A 104 -5.45 -3.72 0.65
CA SER A 104 -5.73 -3.29 -0.72
C SER A 104 -6.22 -1.85 -0.81
N ILE A 105 -7.13 -1.43 0.08
CA ILE A 105 -7.62 -0.06 0.17
C ILE A 105 -6.49 0.89 0.56
N THR A 106 -5.64 0.49 1.50
CA THR A 106 -4.47 1.26 1.93
C THR A 106 -3.50 1.49 0.76
N GLY A 107 -3.18 0.46 -0.01
CA GLY A 107 -2.28 0.57 -1.15
C GLY A 107 -2.86 1.42 -2.28
N ILE A 108 -4.15 1.24 -2.62
CA ILE A 108 -4.82 2.06 -3.63
C ILE A 108 -4.95 3.51 -3.18
N GLY A 109 -5.33 3.74 -1.92
CA GLY A 109 -5.41 5.07 -1.32
C GLY A 109 -4.07 5.79 -1.30
N GLY A 110 -2.98 5.08 -1.00
CA GLY A 110 -1.62 5.60 -1.07
C GLY A 110 -1.22 6.04 -2.48
N ILE A 111 -1.54 5.24 -3.50
CA ILE A 111 -1.30 5.63 -4.91
C ILE A 111 -2.15 6.84 -5.30
N ALA A 112 -3.45 6.82 -4.98
CA ALA A 112 -4.36 7.92 -5.29
C ALA A 112 -3.90 9.23 -4.65
N TYR A 113 -3.40 9.16 -3.41
CA TYR A 113 -2.78 10.28 -2.72
C TYR A 113 -1.58 10.84 -3.49
N ILE A 114 -0.62 9.98 -3.88
CA ILE A 114 0.57 10.39 -4.63
C ILE A 114 0.16 11.08 -5.93
N VAL A 115 -0.75 10.49 -6.69
CA VAL A 115 -1.23 11.05 -7.96
C VAL A 115 -1.89 12.42 -7.74
N CYS A 116 -2.77 12.56 -6.74
CA CYS A 116 -3.39 13.84 -6.41
C CYS A 116 -2.35 14.89 -5.99
N SER A 117 -1.37 14.52 -5.16
CA SER A 117 -0.32 15.44 -4.72
C SER A 117 0.51 15.97 -5.88
N VAL A 118 0.81 15.12 -6.88
CA VAL A 118 1.54 15.51 -8.09
C VAL A 118 0.71 16.48 -8.93
N ILE A 119 -0.57 16.16 -9.18
CA ILE A 119 -1.48 17.02 -9.96
C ILE A 119 -1.63 18.40 -9.32
N ILE A 120 -1.87 18.46 -8.01
CA ILE A 120 -2.02 19.72 -7.27
C ILE A 120 -0.75 20.56 -7.35
N THR A 121 0.42 19.92 -7.20
CA THR A 121 1.70 20.62 -7.25
C THR A 121 1.98 21.17 -8.65
N LEU A 122 1.70 20.39 -9.71
CA LEU A 122 1.84 20.84 -11.10
C LEU A 122 0.88 21.99 -11.43
N ALA A 123 -0.37 21.92 -10.97
CA ALA A 123 -1.35 22.99 -11.16
C ALA A 123 -0.90 24.30 -10.48
N PHE A 124 -0.38 24.22 -9.26
CA PHE A 124 0.17 25.38 -8.55
C PHE A 124 1.38 25.98 -9.26
N PHE A 125 2.27 25.14 -9.80
CA PHE A 125 3.44 25.58 -10.54
C PHE A 125 3.04 26.32 -11.82
N HIS A 126 1.98 25.86 -12.50
CA HIS A 126 1.47 26.51 -13.70
C HIS A 126 0.84 27.87 -13.41
N ILE A 127 0.06 28.00 -12.33
CA ILE A 127 -0.55 29.27 -11.91
C ILE A 127 0.51 30.30 -11.51
N ARG A 128 1.63 29.88 -10.92
CA ARG A 128 2.73 30.79 -10.55
C ARG A 128 3.58 31.28 -11.72
N ALA A 129 3.52 30.60 -12.85
CA ALA A 129 4.28 30.93 -14.05
C ALA A 129 3.50 31.80 -15.06
N ALA A 130 2.20 31.96 -14.84
CA ALA A 130 1.30 32.84 -15.60
C ALA A 130 1.13 34.18 -14.87
#